data_AF-A0A379G3A0-F1
#
_entry.id   AF-A0A379G3A0-F1
#
_cell.length_a   1.000
_cell.length_b   1.000
_cell.length_c   1.000
_cell.angle_alpha   90.00
_cell.angle_beta   90.00
_cell.angle_gamma   90.00
#
_symmetry.space_group_name_H-M   'P 1'
#
loop_
_entity.id
_entity.type
_entity.pdbx_description
1 polymer ?
#
loop_
_entity_poly.entity_id
_entity_poly.type
_entity_poly.pdbx_seq_one_letter_code
_entity_poly.pdbx_strand_id
1 'polypeptide(L)'
;MKPHSNNDKQTIYLTQIQQSEFSQLISQELKKQRITYEEMALQIGVSIATFKRIVANPLSTKAINLHLLLKELGFELCLER
;
A
#
# COMPACT_ATOMS: atom_id res chain seq x y z
N MET A 1 -30.43 12.34 -6.65
CA MET A 1 -29.69 11.14 -6.19
C MET A 1 -28.57 10.90 -7.18
N LYS A 2 -27.31 11.09 -6.80
CA LYS A 2 -26.15 10.75 -7.65
C LYS A 2 -25.48 9.51 -7.05
N PRO A 3 -25.27 8.43 -7.82
CA PRO A 3 -24.32 7.41 -7.41
C PRO A 3 -22.91 7.99 -7.63
N HIS A 4 -22.22 8.35 -6.54
CA HIS A 4 -20.76 8.51 -6.61
C HIS A 4 -20.15 7.14 -6.36
N SER A 5 -20.00 6.37 -7.42
CA SER A 5 -19.12 5.21 -7.43
C SER A 5 -17.96 5.55 -8.38
N ASN A 6 -17.01 6.34 -7.89
CA ASN A 6 -15.68 6.39 -8.50
C ASN A 6 -14.89 5.26 -7.84
N ASN A 7 -14.99 4.07 -8.42
CA ASN A 7 -14.20 2.91 -8.04
C ASN A 7 -13.04 2.73 -9.03
N ASP A 8 -12.37 3.85 -9.35
CA ASP A 8 -11.14 3.84 -10.16
C ASP A 8 -10.02 3.33 -9.26
N LYS A 9 -9.88 2.01 -9.17
CA LYS A 9 -8.73 1.39 -8.51
C LYS A 9 -7.47 1.93 -9.18
N GLN A 10 -6.57 2.51 -8.39
CA GLN A 10 -5.33 3.04 -8.92
C GLN A 10 -4.32 1.89 -9.04
N THR A 11 -3.87 1.61 -10.26
CA THR A 11 -2.90 0.54 -10.53
C THR A 11 -1.48 1.05 -10.29
N ILE A 12 -0.70 0.31 -9.52
CA ILE A 12 0.73 0.57 -9.30
C ILE A 12 1.53 -0.42 -10.14
N TYR A 13 2.39 0.10 -11.01
CA TYR A 13 3.34 -0.68 -11.80
C TYR A 13 4.69 -0.76 -11.08
N LEU A 14 5.04 -1.93 -10.55
CA LEU A 14 6.29 -2.09 -9.78
C LEU A 14 7.55 -1.79 -10.60
N THR A 15 7.49 -1.97 -11.92
CA THR A 15 8.63 -1.75 -12.82
C THR A 15 8.96 -0.27 -13.03
N GLN A 16 8.10 0.65 -12.60
CA GLN A 16 8.23 2.09 -12.86
C GLN A 16 8.37 2.94 -11.59
N ILE A 17 7.94 2.42 -10.43
CA ILE A 17 7.97 3.17 -9.17
C ILE A 17 9.32 3.04 -8.48
N GLN A 18 9.89 4.16 -8.02
CA GLN A 18 11.13 4.13 -7.24
C GLN A 18 10.85 3.75 -5.78
N GLN A 19 11.87 3.18 -5.12
CA GLN A 19 11.78 2.74 -3.73
C GLN A 19 11.30 3.86 -2.77
N SER A 20 11.83 5.07 -2.92
CA SER A 20 11.48 6.25 -2.11
C SER A 20 10.08 6.77 -2.41
N GLU A 21 9.70 6.84 -3.69
CA GLU A 21 8.37 7.25 -4.14
C GLU A 21 7.31 6.29 -3.60
N PHE A 22 7.60 4.98 -3.59
CA PHE A 22 6.68 3.98 -3.07
C PHE A 22 6.47 4.11 -1.56
N SER A 23 7.54 4.31 -0.80
CA SER A 23 7.46 4.58 0.64
C SER A 23 6.64 5.84 0.95
N GLN A 24 6.81 6.89 0.14
CA GLN A 24 6.04 8.12 0.25
C GLN A 24 4.57 7.91 -0.06
N LEU A 25 4.24 7.20 -1.15
CA LEU A 25 2.87 6.87 -1.53
C LEU A 25 2.13 6.13 -0.41
N ILE A 26 2.75 5.07 0.14
CA ILE A 26 2.17 4.31 1.26
C ILE A 26 1.92 5.23 2.46
N SER A 27 2.90 6.06 2.83
CA SER A 27 2.78 6.95 3.99
C SER A 27 1.72 8.04 3.79
N GLN A 28 1.60 8.59 2.57
CA GLN A 28 0.60 9.59 2.22
C GLN A 28 -0.81 9.01 2.24
N GLU A 29 -1.00 7.81 1.70
CA GLU A 29 -2.32 7.19 1.67
C GLU A 29 -2.78 6.78 3.08
N LEU A 30 -1.89 6.25 3.92
CA LEU A 30 -2.19 6.00 5.35
C LEU A 30 -2.62 7.29 6.06
N LYS A 31 -1.90 8.40 5.84
CA LYS A 31 -2.25 9.70 6.40
C LYS A 31 -3.61 10.21 5.91
N LYS A 32 -3.90 10.06 4.62
CA LYS A 32 -5.18 10.45 4.00
C LYS A 32 -6.35 9.65 4.57
N GLN A 33 -6.15 8.36 4.80
CA GLN A 33 -7.15 7.46 5.39
C GLN A 33 -7.19 7.53 6.92
N ARG A 34 -6.27 8.28 7.55
CA ARG A 34 -6.12 8.43 9.01
C ARG A 34 -5.88 7.11 9.73
N ILE A 35 -5.11 6.22 9.09
CA ILE A 35 -4.74 4.91 9.62
C ILE A 35 -3.30 4.99 10.16
N THR A 36 -3.11 4.53 11.40
CA THR A 36 -1.79 4.42 12.02
C THR A 36 -1.03 3.19 11.51
N TYR A 37 0.28 3.14 11.74
CA TYR A 37 1.07 1.98 11.34
C TYR A 37 0.66 0.72 12.13
N GLU A 38 0.28 0.88 13.40
CA GLU A 38 -0.20 -0.18 14.27
C GLU A 38 -1.51 -0.79 13.76
N GLU A 39 -2.48 0.05 13.38
CA GLU A 39 -3.76 -0.38 12.83
C GLU A 39 -3.60 -1.13 11.51
N MET A 40 -2.82 -0.58 10.57
CA MET A 40 -2.58 -1.24 9.29
C MET A 40 -1.78 -2.54 9.46
N ALA A 41 -0.77 -2.55 10.34
CA ALA A 41 -0.01 -3.77 10.64
C ALA A 41 -0.92 -4.90 11.15
N LEU A 42 -1.86 -4.57 12.04
CA LEU A 42 -2.87 -5.51 12.54
C LEU A 42 -3.79 -5.98 11.40
N GLN A 43 -4.25 -5.07 10.55
CA GLN A 43 -5.16 -5.36 9.43
C GLN A 43 -4.56 -6.32 8.40
N ILE A 44 -3.27 -6.18 8.08
CA ILE A 44 -2.56 -7.09 7.17
C ILE A 44 -1.89 -8.28 7.86
N GLY A 45 -2.11 -8.45 9.17
CA GLY A 45 -1.65 -9.61 9.94
C GLY A 45 -0.13 -9.70 10.15
N VAL A 46 0.56 -8.56 10.30
CA VAL A 46 2.02 -8.51 10.56
C VAL A 46 2.36 -7.75 11.83
N SER A 47 3.53 -8.00 12.41
CA SER A 47 4.03 -7.18 13.53
C SER A 47 4.31 -5.74 13.08
N ILE A 48 4.21 -4.78 14.01
CA ILE A 48 4.57 -3.37 13.76
C ILE A 48 6.02 -3.21 13.27
N ALA A 49 6.96 -4.03 13.76
CA ALA A 49 8.34 -4.02 13.31
C ALA A 49 8.48 -4.49 11.85
N THR A 50 7.72 -5.51 11.46
CA THR A 50 7.63 -5.94 10.06
C THR A 50 7.00 -4.84 9.21
N PHE A 51 5.90 -4.23 9.65
CA PHE A 51 5.27 -3.13 8.94
C PHE A 51 6.21 -1.95 8.68
N LYS A 52 6.95 -1.50 9.70
CA LYS A 52 7.95 -0.43 9.53
C LYS A 52 9.02 -0.77 8.49
N ARG A 53 9.46 -2.04 8.41
CA ARG A 53 10.38 -2.49 7.35
C ARG A 53 9.72 -2.49 5.97
N ILE A 54 8.45 -2.90 5.89
CA ILE A 54 7.65 -2.83 4.66
C ILE A 54 7.57 -1.40 4.16
N VAL A 55 7.26 -0.42 5.02
CA VAL A 55 7.16 0.99 4.60
C VAL A 55 8.53 1.57 4.25
N ALA A 56 9.59 1.21 4.97
CA ALA A 56 10.94 1.69 4.69
C ALA A 56 11.49 1.17 3.36
N ASN A 57 11.20 -0.10 3.01
CA ASN A 57 11.70 -0.73 1.78
C ASN A 57 10.63 -1.62 1.10
N PRO A 58 9.52 -1.06 0.58
CA PRO A 58 8.43 -1.85 0.01
C PRO A 58 8.82 -2.80 -1.14
N LEU A 59 9.79 -2.47 -2.00
CA LEU A 59 10.17 -3.35 -3.13
C LEU A 59 10.96 -4.59 -2.67
N SER A 60 11.57 -4.54 -1.47
CA SER A 60 12.32 -5.67 -0.90
C SER A 60 11.46 -6.61 -0.04
N THR A 61 10.20 -6.26 0.18
CA THR A 61 9.28 -7.01 1.02
C THR A 61 8.71 -8.23 0.28
N LYS A 62 8.33 -9.26 1.04
CA LYS A 62 7.59 -10.42 0.50
C LYS A 62 6.36 -9.92 -0.25
N ALA A 63 6.23 -10.33 -1.52
CA ALA A 63 5.14 -9.90 -2.40
C ALA A 63 3.75 -10.04 -1.80
N ILE A 64 3.51 -11.08 -0.98
CA ILE A 64 2.23 -11.28 -0.28
C ILE A 64 1.87 -10.14 0.67
N ASN A 65 2.82 -9.65 1.47
CA ASN A 65 2.57 -8.56 2.42
C ASN A 65 2.34 -7.24 1.69
N LEU A 66 3.07 -7.03 0.60
CA LEU A 66 2.91 -5.85 -0.25
C LEU A 66 1.54 -5.87 -0.93
N HIS A 67 1.14 -7.01 -1.50
CA HIS A 67 -0.17 -7.16 -2.13
C HIS A 67 -1.31 -6.89 -1.14
N LEU A 68 -1.24 -7.45 0.07
CA LEU A 68 -2.23 -7.20 1.12
C LEU A 68 -2.30 -5.71 1.49
N LEU A 69 -1.15 -5.07 1.75
CA LEU A 69 -1.09 -3.63 2.06
C LEU A 69 -1.73 -2.78 0.96
N LEU A 70 -1.37 -3.02 -0.30
CA LEU A 70 -1.89 -2.24 -1.42
C LEU A 70 -3.39 -2.43 -1.61
N LYS A 71 -3.87 -3.66 -1.45
CA LYS A 71 -5.29 -3.97 -1.51
C LYS A 71 -6.06 -3.20 -0.43
N GLU A 72 -5.59 -3.16 0.81
CA GLU A 72 -6.23 -2.39 1.89
C GLU A 72 -6.19 -0.88 1.63
N LEU A 73 -5.13 -0.39 0.97
CA LEU A 73 -5.03 1.00 0.55
C LEU A 73 -5.83 1.34 -0.72
N GLY A 74 -6.49 0.37 -1.36
CA GLY A 74 -7.30 0.56 -2.57
C GLY A 74 -6.51 0.55 -3.89
N PHE A 75 -5.26 0.09 -3.87
CA PHE A 75 -4.42 -0.06 -5.05
C PHE A 75 -4.44 -1.49 -5.59
N GLU A 76 -4.27 -1.60 -6.91
CA GLU A 76 -4.02 -2.87 -7.57
C GLU A 76 -2.55 -2.97 -7.96
N LEU A 77 -1.93 -4.12 -7.67
CA LEU A 77 -0.53 -4.36 -7.99
C LEU A 77 -0.42 -4.98 -9.39
N CYS A 78 0.23 -4.29 -10.32
CA CYS A 78 0.55 -4.84 -11.63
C CYS A 78 2.05 -5.15 -11.74
N LEU A 79 2.35 -6.40 -12.10
CA LEU A 79 3.72 -6.89 -12.32
C LEU A 79 4.12 -6.81 -13.81
N GLU A 80 3.15 -6.69 -14.70
CA GLU A 80 3.31 -6.73 -16.15
C GLU A 80 3.02 -5.35 -16.77
N ARG A 81 3.44 -5.19 -18.02
CA ARG A 81 3.23 -3.97 -18.82
C ARG A 81 2.06 -4.16 -19.77
#